data_AF-A0A7Y3UAS6-F1
#
_entry.id   AF-A0A7Y3UAS6-F1
#
_cell.length_a   1.000
_cell.length_b   1.000
_cell.length_c   1.000
_cell.angle_alpha   90.00
_cell.angle_beta   90.00
_cell.angle_gamma   90.00
#
_symmetry.space_group_name_H-M   'P 1'
#
loop_
_entity.id
_entity.type
_entity.pdbx_description
1 polymer ?
#
loop_
_entity_poly.entity_id
_entity_poly.type
_entity_poly.pdbx_seq_one_letter_code
_entity_poly.pdbx_strand_id
1 'polypeptide(L)'
;MTSQSAPQKVCVICHEDCSGKPRVKDNQGRYYCRTCFDDAKRAAAARREAERIQEQAFAVTDPTEPDASPIFDDLDVPDQPQGQGYLQLCPSCRQQLPAEATVCVDCGIYLATGKAIKVKKEKKRKKYTRDGEPDRSMVDYCKSPFALAIALLVFFGLYFWMARSNESLAVSYIGVASIFSLASGILILVSAFMTSVTQGLLSLCVPCYVIYYIAGVCENTYLQVLFLVNVLVSASLYTFPQYSSLVSN
;
A
#
# COMPACT_ATOMS: atom_id res chain seq x y z
N MET A 1 -41.30 -1.08 45.84
CA MET A 1 -40.00 -1.71 45.51
C MET A 1 -40.17 -2.48 44.20
N THR A 2 -39.82 -1.88 43.07
CA THR A 2 -39.90 -2.55 41.75
C THR A 2 -38.63 -3.38 41.55
N SER A 3 -38.77 -4.71 41.58
CA SER A 3 -37.70 -5.63 41.21
C SER A 3 -37.33 -5.40 39.74
N GLN A 4 -36.16 -4.81 39.48
CA GLN A 4 -35.61 -4.75 38.12
C GLN A 4 -35.16 -6.16 37.71
N SER A 5 -35.92 -6.76 36.79
CA SER A 5 -35.53 -8.01 36.14
C SER A 5 -34.17 -7.82 35.45
N ALA A 6 -33.20 -8.69 35.76
CA ALA A 6 -31.91 -8.70 35.10
C ALA A 6 -32.09 -8.81 33.56
N PRO A 7 -31.23 -8.16 32.76
CA PRO A 7 -31.32 -8.18 31.30
C PRO A 7 -31.19 -9.62 30.79
N GLN A 8 -32.22 -10.09 30.08
CA GLN A 8 -32.29 -11.44 29.54
C GLN A 8 -31.22 -11.65 28.45
N LYS A 9 -30.46 -12.74 28.54
CA LYS A 9 -29.35 -13.05 27.61
C LYS A 9 -29.86 -13.91 26.46
N VAL A 10 -30.62 -13.29 25.56
CA VAL A 10 -31.29 -13.98 24.44
C VAL A 10 -30.42 -13.95 23.18
N CYS A 11 -30.37 -15.06 22.43
CA CYS A 11 -29.70 -15.12 21.13
C CYS A 11 -30.40 -14.21 20.12
N VAL A 12 -29.67 -13.35 19.40
CA VAL A 12 -30.27 -12.47 18.38
C VAL A 12 -30.79 -13.22 17.15
N ILE A 13 -30.29 -14.44 16.88
CA ILE A 13 -30.65 -15.20 15.67
C ILE A 13 -31.83 -16.13 15.93
N CYS A 14 -31.75 -16.98 16.94
CA CYS A 14 -32.80 -17.97 17.23
C CYS A 14 -33.76 -17.57 18.36
N HIS A 15 -33.52 -16.44 19.03
CA HIS A 15 -34.33 -15.96 20.16
C HIS A 15 -34.44 -16.89 21.38
N GLU A 16 -33.56 -17.89 21.50
CA GLU A 16 -33.48 -18.74 22.69
C GLU A 16 -32.67 -18.09 23.83
N ASP A 17 -33.02 -18.41 25.09
CA ASP A 17 -32.25 -18.01 26.26
C ASP A 17 -30.89 -18.72 26.30
N CYS A 18 -29.82 -17.92 26.35
CA CYS A 18 -28.44 -18.38 26.40
C CYS A 18 -27.87 -18.41 27.82
N SER A 19 -28.69 -18.28 28.87
CA SER A 19 -28.22 -18.13 30.26
C SER A 19 -27.41 -19.32 30.78
N GLY A 20 -27.57 -20.53 30.22
CA GLY A 20 -26.76 -21.73 30.53
C GLY A 20 -26.08 -22.38 29.33
N LYS A 21 -26.06 -21.74 28.15
CA LYS A 21 -25.48 -22.29 26.91
C LYS A 21 -24.19 -21.57 26.54
N PRO A 22 -23.24 -22.22 25.82
CA PRO A 22 -22.08 -21.53 25.28
C PRO A 22 -22.54 -20.41 24.32
N ARG A 23 -22.09 -19.19 24.60
CA ARG A 23 -22.53 -17.98 23.92
C ARG A 23 -21.33 -17.08 23.58
N VAL A 24 -21.46 -16.31 22.51
CA VAL A 24 -20.50 -15.29 22.09
C VAL A 24 -21.19 -13.93 22.17
N LYS A 25 -20.50 -12.94 22.72
CA LYS A 25 -20.99 -11.55 22.79
C LYS A 25 -20.31 -10.74 21.71
N ASP A 26 -21.06 -9.96 20.93
CA ASP A 26 -20.47 -9.03 19.96
C ASP A 26 -20.06 -7.70 20.61
N ASN A 27 -19.41 -6.84 19.82
CA ASN A 27 -18.96 -5.53 20.26
C ASN A 27 -20.13 -4.55 20.52
N GLN A 28 -21.35 -4.89 20.08
CA GLN A 28 -22.59 -4.14 20.38
C GLN A 28 -23.28 -4.67 21.64
N GLY A 29 -22.66 -5.64 22.32
CA GLY A 29 -23.15 -6.24 23.54
C GLY A 29 -24.29 -7.25 23.36
N ARG A 30 -24.58 -7.65 22.13
CA ARG A 30 -25.59 -8.65 21.79
C ARG A 30 -25.05 -10.06 21.93
N TYR A 31 -25.91 -11.01 22.28
CA TYR A 31 -25.54 -12.41 22.50
C TYR A 31 -25.94 -13.30 21.32
N TYR A 32 -25.08 -14.26 21.00
CA TYR A 32 -25.31 -15.31 20.02
C TYR A 32 -25.05 -16.66 20.69
N CYS A 33 -25.96 -17.62 20.54
CA CYS A 33 -25.62 -18.99 20.90
C CYS A 33 -24.52 -19.52 19.96
N ARG A 34 -23.69 -20.45 20.46
CA ARG A 34 -22.51 -20.90 19.71
C ARG A 34 -22.84 -21.49 18.34
N THR A 35 -23.93 -22.25 18.24
CA THR A 35 -24.41 -22.85 17.00
C THR A 35 -24.73 -21.79 15.95
N CYS A 36 -25.58 -20.80 16.28
CA CYS A 36 -25.92 -19.73 15.34
C CYS A 36 -24.70 -18.86 14.95
N PHE A 37 -23.75 -18.66 15.87
CA PHE A 37 -22.51 -17.94 15.56
C PHE A 37 -21.65 -18.72 14.55
N ASP A 38 -21.47 -20.02 14.76
CA ASP A 38 -20.66 -20.87 13.88
C ASP A 38 -21.33 -21.07 12.51
N ASP A 39 -22.67 -21.18 12.46
CA ASP A 39 -23.43 -21.22 11.20
C ASP A 39 -23.32 -19.92 10.41
N ALA A 40 -23.49 -18.77 11.07
CA ALA A 40 -23.31 -17.47 10.44
C ALA A 40 -21.88 -17.29 9.91
N LYS A 41 -20.87 -17.78 10.64
CA LYS A 41 -19.47 -17.73 10.22
C LYS A 41 -19.21 -18.61 8.99
N ARG A 42 -19.78 -19.83 8.96
CA ARG A 42 -19.69 -20.72 7.78
C ARG A 42 -20.37 -20.13 6.56
N ALA A 43 -21.59 -19.59 6.72
CA ALA A 43 -22.32 -18.93 5.64
C ALA A 43 -21.56 -17.71 5.10
N ALA A 44 -20.93 -16.91 5.96
CA ALA A 44 -20.12 -15.77 5.54
C ALA A 44 -18.85 -16.18 4.78
N ALA A 45 -18.19 -17.27 5.20
CA ALA A 45 -17.04 -17.81 4.49
C ALA A 45 -17.42 -18.33 3.09
N ALA A 46 -18.52 -19.08 2.99
CA ALA A 46 -19.02 -19.60 1.71
C ALA A 46 -19.36 -18.48 0.72
N ARG A 47 -19.98 -17.39 1.19
CA ARG A 47 -20.28 -16.22 0.34
C ARG A 47 -19.03 -15.54 -0.20
N ARG A 48 -17.97 -15.41 0.61
CA ARG A 48 -16.70 -14.83 0.16
C ARG A 48 -16.00 -15.69 -0.88
N GLU A 49 -16.07 -17.02 -0.73
CA GLU A 49 -15.51 -17.92 -1.73
C GLU A 49 -16.28 -17.82 -3.05
N ALA A 50 -17.62 -17.77 -3.00
CA ALA A 50 -18.44 -17.58 -4.20
C ALA A 50 -18.13 -16.24 -4.90
N GLU A 51 -17.93 -15.16 -4.14
CA GLU A 51 -17.55 -13.84 -4.67
C GLU A 51 -16.16 -13.87 -5.33
N ARG A 52 -15.18 -14.56 -4.72
CA ARG A 52 -13.85 -14.74 -5.30
C ARG A 52 -13.89 -15.53 -6.61
N ILE A 53 -14.68 -16.60 -6.66
CA ILE A 53 -14.86 -17.41 -7.89
C ILE A 53 -15.50 -16.54 -8.99
N GLN A 54 -16.48 -15.71 -8.64
CA GLN A 54 -17.11 -14.81 -9.58
C GLN A 54 -16.12 -13.76 -10.12
N GLU A 55 -15.29 -13.16 -9.27
CA GLU A 55 -14.26 -12.19 -9.69
C GLU A 55 -13.21 -12.83 -10.62
N GLN A 56 -12.77 -14.06 -10.30
CA GLN A 56 -11.86 -14.82 -11.16
C GLN A 56 -12.48 -15.18 -12.51
N ALA A 57 -13.78 -15.47 -12.56
CA ALA A 57 -14.47 -15.76 -13.82
C ALA A 57 -14.52 -14.56 -14.78
N PHE A 58 -14.49 -13.33 -14.27
CA PHE A 58 -14.45 -12.12 -15.10
C PHE A 58 -13.04 -11.69 -15.53
N ALA A 59 -11.99 -12.24 -14.91
CA ALA A 59 -10.60 -11.86 -15.18
C ALA A 59 -9.96 -12.59 -16.39
N VAL A 60 -10.67 -13.50 -17.07
CA VAL A 60 -10.10 -14.38 -18.12
C VAL A 60 -10.51 -13.97 -19.55
N THR A 61 -11.25 -12.89 -19.73
CA THR A 61 -11.55 -12.36 -21.07
C THR A 61 -10.81 -11.05 -21.31
N ASP A 62 -9.48 -11.11 -21.32
CA ASP A 62 -8.72 -10.22 -22.20
C ASP A 62 -8.33 -11.09 -23.40
N PRO A 63 -8.97 -10.95 -24.56
CA PRO A 63 -8.53 -11.67 -25.75
C PRO A 63 -7.13 -11.17 -26.07
N THR A 64 -6.13 -11.97 -25.68
CA THR A 64 -4.77 -11.86 -26.18
C THR A 64 -4.83 -11.78 -27.69
N GLU A 65 -4.77 -10.56 -28.25
CA GLU A 65 -4.53 -10.37 -29.66
C GLU A 65 -3.19 -11.04 -29.96
N PRO A 66 -3.16 -12.06 -30.83
CA PRO A 66 -1.91 -12.63 -31.28
C PRO A 66 -1.21 -11.58 -32.13
N ASP A 67 -0.13 -11.05 -31.56
CA ASP A 67 1.08 -10.55 -32.20
C ASP A 67 1.09 -10.73 -33.74
N ALA A 68 0.54 -9.73 -34.42
CA ALA A 68 0.63 -9.55 -35.85
C ALA A 68 1.49 -8.31 -36.10
N SER A 69 2.79 -8.55 -36.32
CA SER A 69 3.68 -7.87 -37.28
C SER A 69 3.61 -6.34 -37.45
N PRO A 70 4.76 -5.62 -37.42
CA PRO A 70 4.84 -4.25 -37.91
C PRO A 70 4.86 -4.26 -39.45
N ILE A 71 3.68 -4.30 -40.08
CA ILE A 71 3.48 -4.10 -41.53
C ILE A 71 2.26 -3.20 -41.73
N PHE A 72 2.37 -1.93 -41.35
CA PHE A 72 1.50 -0.87 -41.84
C PHE A 72 2.33 0.42 -41.92
N ASP A 73 3.15 0.48 -42.96
CA ASP A 73 3.96 1.65 -43.33
C ASP A 73 3.36 2.39 -44.55
N ASP A 74 2.12 2.08 -44.96
CA ASP A 74 1.44 2.79 -46.07
C ASP A 74 -0.05 2.41 -46.13
N LEU A 75 -0.83 2.90 -45.18
CA LEU A 75 -2.28 3.03 -45.37
C LEU A 75 -2.62 4.49 -45.15
N ASP A 76 -2.73 5.22 -46.27
CA ASP A 76 -3.53 6.42 -46.40
C ASP A 76 -4.87 6.17 -45.71
N VAL A 77 -4.98 6.65 -44.48
CA VAL A 77 -6.27 6.83 -43.81
C VAL A 77 -6.97 7.91 -44.63
N PRO A 78 -8.00 7.59 -45.43
CA PRO A 78 -8.75 8.63 -46.10
C PRO A 78 -9.25 9.57 -45.02
N ASP A 79 -8.92 10.86 -45.15
CA ASP A 79 -9.42 11.96 -44.30
C ASP A 79 -10.86 11.66 -43.94
N GLN A 80 -11.06 11.11 -42.73
CA GLN A 80 -12.38 10.91 -42.20
C GLN A 80 -12.87 12.34 -42.03
N PRO A 81 -13.90 12.77 -42.79
CA PRO A 81 -14.30 14.16 -42.78
C PRO A 81 -14.50 14.52 -41.32
N GLN A 82 -13.75 15.52 -40.86
CA GLN A 82 -13.94 16.12 -39.55
C GLN A 82 -15.37 16.63 -39.52
N GLY A 83 -16.28 15.71 -39.20
CA GLY A 83 -17.68 15.98 -39.03
C GLY A 83 -17.68 17.04 -37.96
N GLN A 84 -18.18 18.21 -38.33
CA GLN A 84 -18.46 19.31 -37.43
C GLN A 84 -19.41 18.75 -36.36
N GLY A 85 -18.81 18.13 -35.35
CA GLY A 85 -19.50 17.42 -34.30
C GLY A 85 -20.26 18.47 -33.54
N TYR A 86 -21.59 18.38 -33.61
CA TYR A 86 -22.46 19.28 -32.89
C TYR A 86 -22.04 19.31 -31.42
N LEU A 87 -21.47 20.43 -31.00
CA LEU A 87 -21.08 20.66 -29.61
C LEU A 87 -22.37 20.79 -28.81
N GLN A 88 -22.65 19.79 -27.98
CA GLN A 88 -23.74 19.85 -27.02
C GLN A 88 -23.23 20.49 -25.74
N LEU A 89 -24.06 21.34 -25.12
CA LEU A 89 -23.75 21.99 -23.86
C LEU A 89 -24.28 21.13 -22.71
N CYS A 90 -23.47 20.92 -21.68
CA CYS A 90 -23.93 20.24 -20.48
C CYS A 90 -25.14 20.98 -19.87
N PRO A 91 -26.25 20.30 -19.56
CA PRO A 91 -27.44 20.95 -19.00
C PRO A 91 -27.23 21.56 -17.61
N SER A 92 -26.19 21.14 -16.88
CA SER A 92 -25.92 21.62 -15.51
C SER A 92 -24.82 22.68 -15.44
N CYS A 93 -23.65 22.44 -16.04
CA CYS A 93 -22.50 23.36 -15.97
C CYS A 93 -22.27 24.16 -17.26
N ARG A 94 -22.99 23.87 -18.35
CA ARG A 94 -22.85 24.49 -19.67
C ARG A 94 -21.47 24.34 -20.32
N GLN A 95 -20.66 23.39 -19.86
CA GLN A 95 -19.43 23.01 -20.55
C GLN A 95 -19.76 22.44 -21.94
N GLN A 96 -18.96 22.76 -22.95
CA GLN A 96 -19.07 22.15 -24.27
C GLN A 96 -18.53 20.73 -24.22
N LEU A 97 -19.32 19.78 -24.71
CA LEU A 97 -19.01 18.35 -24.70
C LEU A 97 -19.10 17.80 -26.13
N PRO A 98 -18.28 16.80 -26.48
CA PRO A 98 -18.39 16.14 -27.77
C PRO A 98 -19.76 15.47 -27.92
N ALA A 99 -20.25 15.36 -29.15
CA ALA A 99 -21.58 14.81 -29.44
C ALA A 99 -21.79 13.39 -28.87
N GLU A 100 -20.70 12.64 -28.73
CA GLU A 100 -20.71 11.25 -28.23
C GLU A 100 -20.46 11.12 -26.72
N ALA A 101 -20.31 12.24 -26.00
CA ALA A 101 -20.20 12.19 -24.55
C ALA A 101 -21.50 11.64 -23.94
N THR A 102 -21.37 10.67 -23.03
CA THR A 102 -22.50 10.13 -22.24
C THR A 102 -22.57 10.77 -20.84
N VAL A 103 -21.44 11.27 -20.34
CA VAL A 103 -21.30 11.87 -19.00
C VAL A 103 -20.48 13.16 -19.10
N CYS A 104 -20.91 14.21 -18.39
CA CYS A 104 -20.08 15.40 -18.22
C CYS A 104 -19.00 15.14 -17.16
N VAL A 105 -17.74 15.30 -17.55
CA VAL A 105 -16.58 15.04 -16.68
C VAL A 105 -16.48 16.09 -15.56
N ASP A 106 -16.90 17.33 -15.81
CA ASP A 106 -16.79 18.41 -14.82
C ASP A 106 -17.85 18.33 -13.71
N CYS A 107 -19.10 17.98 -14.05
CA CYS A 107 -20.21 17.96 -13.08
C CYS A 107 -20.74 16.56 -12.73
N GLY A 108 -20.27 15.50 -13.42
CA GLY A 108 -20.65 14.11 -13.13
C GLY A 108 -22.13 13.79 -13.39
N ILE A 109 -22.75 14.41 -14.38
CA ILE A 109 -24.15 14.16 -14.78
C ILE A 109 -24.20 13.37 -16.09
N TYR A 110 -25.09 12.38 -16.17
CA TYR A 110 -25.39 11.68 -17.41
C TYR A 110 -26.20 12.57 -18.36
N LEU A 111 -25.70 12.79 -19.57
CA LEU A 111 -26.31 13.68 -20.57
C LEU A 111 -27.68 13.15 -21.03
N ALA A 112 -27.82 11.83 -21.18
CA ALA A 112 -29.06 11.20 -21.62
C ALA A 112 -30.23 11.32 -20.61
N THR A 113 -29.93 11.39 -19.31
CA THR A 113 -30.96 11.36 -18.25
C THR A 113 -31.03 12.63 -17.41
N GLY A 114 -30.03 13.50 -17.50
CA GLY A 114 -29.88 14.67 -16.62
C GLY A 114 -29.66 14.32 -15.15
N LYS A 115 -29.44 13.04 -14.79
CA LYS A 115 -29.27 12.59 -13.40
C LYS A 115 -27.79 12.58 -13.02
N ALA A 116 -27.50 13.11 -11.83
CA ALA A 116 -26.16 13.03 -11.23
C ALA A 116 -25.80 11.58 -10.91
N ILE A 117 -24.55 11.21 -11.20
CA ILE A 117 -23.99 9.91 -10.85
C ILE A 117 -23.92 9.84 -9.34
N LYS A 118 -24.85 9.10 -8.72
CA LYS A 118 -24.73 8.71 -7.32
C LYS A 118 -23.64 7.65 -7.24
N VAL A 119 -22.38 8.11 -7.16
CA VAL A 119 -21.30 7.25 -6.67
C VAL A 119 -21.73 6.90 -5.25
N LYS A 120 -22.19 5.66 -5.06
CA LYS A 120 -22.44 5.10 -3.75
C LYS A 120 -21.07 5.12 -3.08
N LYS A 121 -20.77 6.19 -2.34
CA LYS A 121 -19.56 6.27 -1.51
C LYS A 121 -19.67 5.07 -0.60
N GLU A 122 -19.01 3.98 -0.97
CA GLU A 122 -18.70 2.94 -0.02
C GLU A 122 -17.93 3.65 1.06
N LYS A 123 -18.62 3.93 2.16
CA LYS A 123 -17.99 4.38 3.40
C LYS A 123 -16.90 3.35 3.61
N LYS A 124 -15.64 3.70 3.35
CA LYS A 124 -14.48 2.86 3.64
C LYS A 124 -14.73 2.39 5.06
N ARG A 125 -15.19 1.15 5.22
CA ARG A 125 -15.40 0.57 6.53
C ARG A 125 -14.02 0.68 7.14
N LYS A 126 -13.88 1.50 8.19
CA LYS A 126 -12.71 1.43 9.05
C LYS A 126 -12.56 -0.06 9.34
N LYS A 127 -11.52 -0.70 8.80
CA LYS A 127 -11.19 -2.08 9.09
C LYS A 127 -10.97 -2.10 10.60
N TYR A 128 -12.02 -2.41 11.36
CA TYR A 128 -11.88 -2.83 12.73
C TYR A 128 -11.08 -4.12 12.64
N THR A 129 -9.80 -4.03 12.97
CA THR A 129 -8.94 -5.19 13.20
C THR A 129 -9.64 -6.03 14.24
N ARG A 130 -10.03 -7.22 13.79
CA ARG A 130 -10.78 -8.20 14.53
C ARG A 130 -9.91 -8.71 15.69
N ASP A 131 -10.36 -8.38 16.88
CA ASP A 131 -10.17 -9.02 18.17
C ASP A 131 -9.42 -10.37 18.13
N GLY A 132 -8.25 -10.42 18.77
CA GLY A 132 -7.65 -11.67 19.28
C GLY A 132 -6.53 -12.32 18.48
N GLU A 133 -5.69 -11.56 17.77
CA GLU A 133 -4.40 -12.06 17.28
C GLU A 133 -3.33 -11.78 18.37
N PRO A 134 -2.44 -12.72 18.71
CA PRO A 134 -1.49 -12.57 19.82
C PRO A 134 -0.71 -11.28 19.66
N ASP A 135 -0.59 -10.57 20.79
CA ASP A 135 0.08 -9.30 21.02
C ASP A 135 1.27 -9.04 20.07
N ARG A 136 0.98 -8.48 18.89
CA ARG A 136 1.96 -7.96 17.93
C ARG A 136 2.42 -6.55 18.31
N SER A 137 2.40 -6.19 19.60
CA SER A 137 2.86 -4.88 20.08
C SER A 137 4.30 -4.56 19.67
N MET A 138 5.14 -5.57 19.45
CA MET A 138 6.50 -5.37 18.95
C MET A 138 6.57 -4.95 17.48
N VAL A 139 5.57 -5.29 16.65
CA VAL A 139 5.51 -4.91 15.22
C VAL A 139 4.94 -3.49 15.05
N ASP A 140 4.13 -3.02 16.00
CA ASP A 140 3.62 -1.64 15.98
C ASP A 140 4.72 -0.61 16.30
N TYR A 141 5.75 -0.97 17.08
CA TYR A 141 6.91 -0.09 17.28
C TYR A 141 7.71 0.13 15.98
N CYS A 142 7.75 -0.88 15.10
CA CYS A 142 8.33 -0.76 13.76
C CYS A 142 7.51 0.11 12.79
N LYS A 143 6.30 0.56 13.17
CA LYS A 143 5.49 1.47 12.34
C LYS A 143 5.84 2.95 12.49
N SER A 144 6.70 3.31 13.44
CA SER A 144 7.23 4.68 13.46
C SER A 144 8.58 4.70 12.71
N PRO A 145 8.71 5.47 11.62
CA PRO A 145 9.97 5.52 10.87
C PRO A 145 11.12 6.01 11.75
N PHE A 146 10.83 6.87 12.73
CA PHE A 146 11.82 7.36 13.70
C PHE A 146 12.31 6.28 14.69
N ALA A 147 11.45 5.39 15.18
CA ALA A 147 11.94 4.31 16.04
C ALA A 147 12.84 3.34 15.27
N LEU A 148 12.52 3.06 14.01
CA LEU A 148 13.41 2.29 13.13
C LEU A 148 14.76 3.00 12.93
N ALA A 149 14.75 4.32 12.71
CA ALA A 149 15.97 5.13 12.62
C ALA A 149 16.85 4.95 13.87
N ILE A 150 16.26 5.16 15.05
CA ILE A 150 16.96 5.10 16.33
C ILE A 150 17.48 3.68 16.57
N ALA A 151 16.67 2.65 16.31
CA ALA A 151 17.09 1.26 16.46
C ALA A 151 18.30 0.93 15.58
N LEU A 152 18.27 1.34 14.31
CA LEU A 152 19.39 1.13 13.40
C LEU A 152 20.64 1.94 13.82
N LEU A 153 20.48 3.19 14.23
CA LEU A 153 21.59 4.02 14.71
C LEU A 153 22.23 3.45 15.98
N VAL A 154 21.42 2.95 16.92
CA VAL A 154 21.92 2.28 18.13
C VAL A 154 22.64 1.00 17.76
N PHE A 155 22.08 0.18 16.87
CA PHE A 155 22.71 -1.06 16.40
C PHE A 155 24.06 -0.79 15.74
N PHE A 156 24.11 0.07 14.72
CA PHE A 156 25.35 0.39 14.01
C PHE A 156 26.33 1.16 14.88
N GLY A 157 25.87 2.05 15.77
CA GLY A 157 26.72 2.78 16.70
C GLY A 157 27.42 1.87 17.71
N LEU A 158 26.68 0.92 18.31
CA LEU A 158 27.26 -0.09 19.19
C LEU A 158 28.21 -1.02 18.44
N TYR A 159 27.82 -1.46 17.24
CA TYR A 159 28.66 -2.34 16.44
C TYR A 159 29.97 -1.64 16.01
N PHE A 160 29.90 -0.38 15.58
CA PHE A 160 31.06 0.45 15.30
C PHE A 160 31.98 0.61 16.52
N TRP A 161 31.40 0.85 17.71
CA TRP A 161 32.15 0.96 18.95
C TRP A 161 32.90 -0.33 19.30
N MET A 162 32.25 -1.50 19.15
CA MET A 162 32.89 -2.82 19.38
C MET A 162 33.92 -3.17 18.29
N ALA A 163 33.67 -2.75 17.05
CA ALA A 163 34.61 -2.91 15.94
C ALA A 163 35.91 -2.14 16.17
N ARG A 164 35.85 -1.00 16.85
CA ARG A 164 37.05 -0.21 17.18
C ARG A 164 38.00 -0.94 18.14
N SER A 165 37.50 -1.82 19.00
CA SER A 165 38.34 -2.57 19.95
C SER A 165 38.84 -3.91 19.41
N ASN A 166 38.27 -4.43 18.31
CA ASN A 166 38.56 -5.78 17.81
C ASN A 166 38.69 -5.79 16.29
N GLU A 167 39.84 -6.21 15.77
CA GLU A 167 40.12 -6.14 14.33
C GLU A 167 39.18 -7.04 13.50
N SER A 168 38.87 -8.24 14.00
CA SER A 168 37.94 -9.15 13.32
C SER A 168 36.51 -8.59 13.24
N LEU A 169 36.09 -7.79 14.23
CA LEU A 169 34.78 -7.13 14.21
C LEU A 169 34.76 -5.94 13.26
N ALA A 170 35.89 -5.28 13.02
CA ALA A 170 35.96 -4.21 12.04
C ALA A 170 35.79 -4.71 10.60
N VAL A 171 36.43 -5.82 10.22
CA VAL A 171 36.27 -6.41 8.88
C VAL A 171 34.81 -6.80 8.65
N SER A 172 34.17 -7.44 9.64
CA SER A 172 32.76 -7.80 9.56
C SER A 172 31.82 -6.59 9.59
N TYR A 173 32.15 -5.52 10.32
CA TYR A 173 31.42 -4.26 10.28
C TYR A 173 31.43 -3.65 8.88
N ILE A 174 32.59 -3.58 8.23
CA ILE A 174 32.72 -3.08 6.85
C ILE A 174 31.83 -3.90 5.89
N GLY A 175 31.84 -5.23 6.01
CA GLY A 175 30.99 -6.11 5.20
C GLY A 175 29.49 -5.84 5.40
N VAL A 176 29.03 -5.80 6.65
CA VAL A 176 27.62 -5.57 6.98
C VAL A 176 27.17 -4.16 6.56
N ALA A 177 27.98 -3.14 6.81
CA ALA A 177 27.72 -1.77 6.39
C ALA A 177 27.61 -1.67 4.86
N SER A 178 28.51 -2.32 4.12
CA SER A 178 28.48 -2.33 2.65
C SER A 178 27.21 -3.00 2.09
N ILE A 179 26.79 -4.14 2.66
CA ILE A 179 25.55 -4.81 2.28
C ILE A 179 24.34 -3.93 2.59
N PHE A 180 24.33 -3.27 3.75
CA PHE A 180 23.25 -2.35 4.12
C PHE A 180 23.16 -1.15 3.17
N SER A 181 24.31 -0.57 2.79
CA SER A 181 24.36 0.54 1.82
C SER A 181 23.88 0.12 0.44
N LEU A 182 24.24 -1.09 -0.02
CA LEU A 182 23.77 -1.62 -1.30
C LEU A 182 22.26 -1.90 -1.27
N ALA A 183 21.75 -2.53 -0.21
CA ALA A 183 20.32 -2.84 -0.08
C ALA A 183 19.48 -1.56 -0.01
N SER A 184 19.87 -0.59 0.80
CA SER A 184 19.19 0.71 0.89
C SER A 184 19.24 1.48 -0.42
N GLY A 185 20.38 1.47 -1.12
CA GLY A 185 20.52 2.05 -2.45
C GLY A 185 19.56 1.46 -3.48
N ILE A 186 19.44 0.13 -3.53
CA ILE A 186 18.49 -0.56 -4.43
C ILE A 186 17.05 -0.20 -4.09
N LEU A 187 16.67 -0.18 -2.81
CA LEU A 187 15.30 0.19 -2.41
C LEU A 187 14.94 1.61 -2.82
N ILE A 188 15.87 2.56 -2.67
CA ILE A 188 15.68 3.95 -3.11
C ILE A 188 15.55 4.01 -4.64
N LEU A 189 16.40 3.27 -5.36
CA LEU A 189 16.38 3.22 -6.82
C LEU A 189 15.06 2.67 -7.36
N VAL A 190 14.57 1.55 -6.79
CA VAL A 190 13.27 0.97 -7.15
C VAL A 190 12.15 1.96 -6.88
N SER A 191 12.17 2.64 -5.73
CA SER A 191 11.19 3.69 -5.43
C SER A 191 11.21 4.82 -6.46
N ALA A 192 12.40 5.24 -6.92
CA ALA A 192 12.54 6.28 -7.94
C ALA A 192 11.93 5.83 -9.28
N PHE A 193 12.19 4.60 -9.73
CA PHE A 193 11.58 4.03 -10.94
C PHE A 193 10.06 3.89 -10.85
N MET A 194 9.54 3.52 -9.68
CA MET A 194 8.09 3.47 -9.44
C MET A 194 7.43 4.85 -9.53
N THR A 195 8.17 5.93 -9.28
CA THR A 195 7.65 7.29 -9.40
C THR A 195 7.68 7.75 -10.85
N SER A 196 8.82 7.59 -11.53
CA SER A 196 8.96 7.77 -12.97
C SER A 196 10.28 7.18 -13.49
N VAL A 197 10.29 6.76 -14.76
CA VAL A 197 11.49 6.21 -15.39
C VAL A 197 12.63 7.24 -15.42
N THR A 198 12.32 8.50 -15.71
CA THR A 198 13.31 9.58 -15.76
C THR A 198 13.98 9.81 -14.41
N GLN A 199 13.23 9.77 -13.29
CA GLN A 199 13.80 9.90 -11.95
C GLN A 199 14.67 8.71 -11.57
N GLY A 200 14.26 7.49 -11.93
CA GLY A 200 15.08 6.29 -11.75
C GLY A 200 16.41 6.36 -12.49
N LEU A 201 16.37 6.78 -13.77
CA LEU A 201 17.57 6.90 -14.61
C LEU A 201 18.49 8.04 -14.16
N LEU A 202 17.94 9.20 -13.76
CA LEU A 202 18.69 10.28 -13.15
C LEU A 202 19.36 9.85 -11.83
N SER A 203 18.65 9.10 -10.99
CA SER A 203 19.20 8.57 -9.73
C SER A 203 20.32 7.55 -9.95
N LEU A 204 20.25 6.78 -11.04
CA LEU A 204 21.30 5.81 -11.42
C LEU A 204 22.54 6.50 -11.99
N CYS A 205 22.35 7.48 -12.88
CA CYS A 205 23.46 8.14 -13.60
C CYS A 205 24.09 9.28 -12.82
N VAL A 206 23.36 9.94 -11.91
CA VAL A 206 23.81 11.11 -11.16
C VAL A 206 23.62 10.85 -9.66
N PRO A 207 24.65 10.37 -8.93
CA PRO A 207 24.53 10.00 -7.51
C PRO A 207 24.03 11.16 -6.62
N CYS A 208 24.41 12.40 -6.94
CA CYS A 208 23.94 13.59 -6.22
C CYS A 208 22.43 13.83 -6.38
N TYR A 209 21.81 13.32 -7.45
CA TYR A 209 20.37 13.43 -7.67
C TYR A 209 19.57 12.65 -6.63
N VAL A 210 20.15 11.59 -6.05
CA VAL A 210 19.50 10.80 -4.98
C VAL A 210 19.17 11.69 -3.77
N ILE A 211 20.04 12.64 -3.43
CA ILE A 211 19.81 13.59 -2.33
C ILE A 211 18.59 14.47 -2.65
N TYR A 212 18.52 14.99 -3.87
CA TYR A 212 17.38 15.80 -4.33
C TYR A 212 16.08 14.98 -4.35
N TYR A 213 16.11 13.76 -4.89
CA TYR A 213 14.95 12.87 -4.93
C TYR A 213 14.41 12.59 -3.52
N ILE A 214 15.29 12.23 -2.58
CA ILE A 214 14.89 11.93 -1.20
C ILE A 214 14.35 13.17 -0.47
N ALA A 215 15.00 14.33 -0.62
CA ALA A 215 14.62 15.54 0.11
C ALA A 215 13.40 16.27 -0.47
N GLY A 216 13.24 16.26 -1.80
CA GLY A 216 12.25 17.09 -2.50
C GLY A 216 11.09 16.35 -3.15
N VAL A 217 11.25 15.06 -3.49
CA VAL A 217 10.27 14.30 -4.29
C VAL A 217 9.68 13.13 -3.51
N CYS A 218 10.48 12.45 -2.69
CA CYS A 218 10.05 11.25 -1.99
C CYS A 218 9.12 11.60 -0.83
N GLU A 219 7.85 11.18 -0.92
CA GLU A 219 6.87 11.34 0.17
C GLU A 219 7.02 10.26 1.26
N ASN A 220 7.78 9.19 0.99
CA ASN A 220 7.92 8.07 1.90
C ASN A 220 8.97 8.35 2.99
N THR A 221 8.49 8.70 4.19
CA THR A 221 9.33 9.00 5.36
C THR A 221 10.29 7.88 5.74
N TYR A 222 9.95 6.60 5.47
CA TYR A 222 10.84 5.48 5.76
C TYR A 222 12.10 5.50 4.89
N LEU A 223 11.96 5.83 3.61
CA LEU A 223 13.09 5.92 2.68
C LEU A 223 13.98 7.11 3.02
N GLN A 224 13.39 8.24 3.41
CA GLN A 224 14.14 9.41 3.89
C GLN A 224 14.99 9.06 5.12
N VAL A 225 14.39 8.41 6.11
CA VAL A 225 15.10 7.96 7.31
C VAL A 225 16.18 6.94 6.97
N LEU A 226 15.86 5.93 6.16
CA LEU A 226 16.81 4.88 5.77
C LEU A 226 18.02 5.47 5.03
N PHE A 227 17.79 6.46 4.16
CA PHE A 227 18.84 7.20 3.48
C PHE A 227 19.74 7.96 4.47
N LEU A 228 19.15 8.68 5.43
CA LEU A 228 19.93 9.40 6.47
C LEU A 228 20.79 8.46 7.31
N VAL A 229 20.23 7.32 7.73
CA VAL A 229 20.99 6.30 8.46
C VAL A 229 22.12 5.74 7.58
N ASN A 230 21.85 5.48 6.30
CA ASN A 230 22.88 4.99 5.37
C ASN A 230 24.02 6.01 5.19
N VAL A 231 23.72 7.31 5.10
CA VAL A 231 24.74 8.37 5.02
C VAL A 231 25.62 8.38 6.28
N LEU A 232 25.03 8.23 7.47
CA LEU A 232 25.77 8.17 8.73
C LEU A 232 26.62 6.92 8.85
N VAL A 233 26.09 5.75 8.47
CA VAL A 233 26.84 4.49 8.43
C VAL A 233 28.00 4.59 7.44
N SER A 234 27.78 5.16 6.25
CA SER A 234 28.83 5.39 5.26
C SER A 234 29.89 6.37 5.78
N ALA A 235 29.48 7.45 6.45
CA ALA A 235 30.40 8.39 7.10
C ALA A 235 31.32 7.70 8.11
N SER A 236 30.79 6.75 8.88
CA SER A 236 31.57 5.97 9.85
C SER A 236 32.68 5.12 9.19
N LEU A 237 32.48 4.63 7.96
CA LEU A 237 33.49 3.86 7.25
C LEU A 237 34.72 4.71 6.91
N TYR A 238 34.53 6.01 6.62
CA TYR A 238 35.65 6.93 6.39
C TYR A 238 36.46 7.22 7.66
N THR A 239 35.90 6.96 8.85
CA THR A 239 36.59 7.17 10.13
C THR A 239 37.50 6.02 10.55
N PHE A 240 37.68 5.00 9.71
CA PHE A 240 38.67 3.92 9.89
C PHE A 240 39.93 4.16 9.04
N PRO A 241 40.80 5.14 9.38
CA PRO A 241 42.03 5.41 8.63
C PRO A 241 43.07 4.28 8.74
N GLN A 242 42.89 3.28 9.62
CA GLN A 242 43.90 2.26 9.90
C GLN A 242 43.81 0.97 9.06
N TYR A 243 42.76 0.76 8.26
CA TYR A 243 42.63 -0.49 7.47
C TYR A 243 43.27 -0.44 6.08
N SER A 244 43.59 0.73 5.57
CA SER A 244 44.24 0.88 4.25
C SER A 244 45.62 0.20 4.19
N SER A 245 46.33 0.08 5.32
CA SER A 245 47.62 -0.60 5.39
C SER A 245 47.55 -2.13 5.44
N LEU A 246 46.39 -2.72 5.74
CA LEU A 246 46.20 -4.18 5.81
C LEU A 246 45.81 -4.82 4.48
N VAL A 247 45.24 -4.04 3.55
CA VAL A 247 44.85 -4.53 2.20
C VAL A 247 46.03 -4.51 1.22
N SER A 248 47.11 -3.79 1.55
CA SER A 248 48.29 -3.64 0.70
C SER A 248 49.37 -4.72 0.87
N ASN A 249 49.15 -5.74 1.71
CA ASN A 249 50.03 -6.92 1.85
C ASN A 249 49.26 -8.19 1.48
#